data_AF-A0A365NFC2-F1
#
_entry.id   AF-A0A365NFC2-F1
#
_cell.length_a   1.000
_cell.length_b   1.000
_cell.length_c   1.000
_cell.angle_alpha   90.00
_cell.angle_beta   90.00
_cell.angle_gamma   90.00
#
_symmetry.space_group_name_H-M   'P 1'
#
loop_
_entity.id
_entity.type
_entity.pdbx_description
1 polymer ?
#
loop_
_entity_poly.entity_id
_entity_poly.type
_entity_poly.pdbx_seq_one_letter_code
_entity_poly.pdbx_strand_id
1 'polypeptide(L)'
;MLDCEASGSTPATLAEFTLAGGLHGKQTFYDLSLVDGYNLPMGVNYIPAKNTTFIPPNLTNCACIATPSWIYASSQTGTYYTNSSYPIPLETRVSSDNARSWCPWKYLAFPPTKPGDGVYPYPDDDIQRPEFSPCNSACAAYGTDEDCCVGKYHDPDVCKPSAYSKRAKIICPDAYSFAYDDQKSTFIIPNGGGWEVIMCPKGRSTNILRQLGDEMNELAQSGTLSEVTQKKLRDVSYIVAERSLGNHVLPIKVMMASTALATAIWLLV
;
A
#
# COMPACT_ATOMS: atom_id res chain seq x y z
N MET A 1 18.67 -21.22 20.17
CA MET A 1 17.72 -20.48 19.33
C MET A 1 17.35 -19.23 20.11
N LEU A 2 17.27 -18.07 19.46
CA LEU A 2 16.73 -16.86 20.11
C LEU A 2 15.24 -16.86 19.79
N ASP A 3 14.41 -17.04 20.80
CA ASP A 3 12.95 -17.13 20.65
C ASP A 3 12.32 -15.80 21.09
N CYS A 4 11.67 -15.10 20.16
CA CYS A 4 11.02 -13.83 20.44
C CYS A 4 9.68 -14.07 21.16
N GLU A 5 9.50 -13.48 22.35
CA GLU A 5 8.25 -13.58 23.13
C GLU A 5 7.29 -12.39 22.92
N ALA A 6 7.77 -11.32 22.29
CA ALA A 6 7.01 -10.10 22.03
C ALA A 6 7.30 -9.55 20.63
N SER A 7 6.49 -8.59 20.19
CA SER A 7 6.71 -7.85 18.95
C SER A 7 8.08 -7.20 18.91
N GLY A 8 8.68 -7.14 17.71
CA GLY A 8 9.96 -6.49 17.50
C GLY A 8 9.88 -4.97 17.64
N SER A 9 11.03 -4.33 17.89
CA SER A 9 11.13 -2.87 17.88
C SER A 9 10.87 -2.29 16.48
N THR A 10 10.22 -1.13 16.44
CA THR A 10 10.02 -0.35 15.21
C THR A 10 11.32 0.35 14.78
N PRO A 11 11.52 0.62 13.48
CA PRO A 11 10.61 0.30 12.38
C PRO A 11 10.66 -1.17 11.96
N ALA A 12 9.50 -1.76 11.68
CA ALA A 12 9.38 -3.14 11.23
C ALA A 12 8.33 -3.28 10.11
N THR A 13 8.74 -3.83 8.96
CA THR A 13 7.80 -4.33 7.95
C THR A 13 7.18 -5.61 8.50
N LEU A 14 5.85 -5.72 8.50
CA LEU A 14 5.14 -6.88 9.04
C LEU A 14 4.41 -7.66 7.94
N ALA A 15 4.35 -8.99 8.10
CA ALA A 15 3.38 -9.84 7.44
C ALA A 15 2.43 -10.36 8.51
N GLU A 16 1.15 -10.02 8.38
CA GLU A 16 0.13 -10.31 9.39
C GLU A 16 -0.84 -11.36 8.85
N PHE A 17 -1.30 -12.27 9.73
CA PHE A 17 -2.16 -13.38 9.35
C PHE A 17 -3.22 -13.63 10.42
N THR A 18 -4.48 -13.71 10.00
CA THR A 18 -5.61 -14.22 10.79
C THR A 18 -6.21 -15.42 10.07
N LEU A 19 -5.82 -16.63 10.48
CA LEU A 19 -6.08 -17.88 9.73
C LEU A 19 -7.51 -18.44 9.83
N ALA A 20 -8.29 -17.98 10.81
CA ALA A 20 -9.64 -18.48 11.07
C ALA A 20 -10.58 -17.33 11.44
N GLY A 21 -10.61 -16.30 10.59
CA GLY A 21 -11.43 -15.11 10.78
C GLY A 21 -12.75 -15.15 10.01
N GLY A 22 -13.43 -14.00 10.03
CA GLY A 22 -14.54 -13.70 9.12
C GLY A 22 -15.79 -14.55 9.36
N LEU A 23 -16.60 -14.74 8.32
CA LEU A 23 -17.89 -15.41 8.43
C LEU A 23 -17.70 -16.87 8.87
N HIS A 24 -18.14 -17.20 10.08
CA HIS A 24 -18.05 -18.54 10.68
C HIS A 24 -16.62 -19.11 10.79
N GLY A 25 -15.57 -18.27 10.83
CA GLY A 25 -14.19 -18.73 10.95
C GLY A 25 -13.64 -19.42 9.69
N LYS A 26 -14.23 -19.14 8.52
CA LYS A 26 -13.90 -19.80 7.24
C LYS A 26 -13.05 -18.96 6.31
N GLN A 27 -12.57 -17.80 6.75
CA GLN A 27 -11.75 -16.91 5.95
C GLN A 27 -10.37 -16.74 6.59
N THR A 28 -9.36 -16.64 5.76
CA THR A 28 -8.04 -16.14 6.15
C THR A 28 -7.91 -14.70 5.69
N PHE A 29 -7.48 -13.84 6.61
CA PHE A 29 -7.06 -12.47 6.34
C PHE A 29 -5.55 -12.42 6.43
N TYR A 30 -4.92 -11.76 5.48
CA TYR A 30 -3.49 -11.50 5.56
C TYR A 30 -3.15 -10.22 4.83
N ASP A 31 -2.02 -9.64 5.20
CA ASP A 31 -1.57 -8.39 4.65
C ASP A 31 -0.07 -8.19 4.89
N LEU A 32 0.48 -7.26 4.12
CA LEU A 32 1.74 -6.62 4.46
C LEU A 32 1.41 -5.29 5.14
N SER A 33 2.11 -4.98 6.22
CA SER A 33 1.80 -3.82 7.03
C SER A 33 3.03 -2.98 7.31
N LEU A 34 2.88 -1.68 7.04
CA LEU A 34 3.85 -0.62 7.31
C LEU A 34 3.39 0.30 8.45
N VAL A 35 2.38 -0.13 9.21
CA VAL A 35 1.85 0.59 10.39
C VAL A 35 2.96 0.78 11.43
N ASP A 36 3.84 -0.20 11.55
CA ASP A 36 5.01 -0.20 12.45
C ASP A 36 6.30 0.26 11.76
N GLY A 37 6.20 0.80 10.55
CA GLY A 37 7.33 1.27 9.76
C GLY A 37 7.75 0.33 8.64
N TYR A 38 8.90 0.62 8.05
CA TYR A 38 9.52 -0.18 6.98
C TYR A 38 11.00 -0.35 7.27
N ASN A 39 11.49 -1.58 7.27
CA ASN A 39 12.92 -1.89 7.47
C ASN A 39 13.52 -2.84 6.43
N LEU A 40 12.70 -3.62 5.73
CA LEU A 40 13.13 -4.45 4.61
C LEU A 40 11.98 -4.69 3.64
N PRO A 41 12.26 -4.94 2.35
CA PRO A 41 11.24 -5.36 1.40
C PRO A 41 10.68 -6.71 1.83
N MET A 42 9.37 -6.91 1.66
CA MET A 42 8.72 -8.16 2.03
C MET A 42 7.69 -8.57 0.98
N GLY A 43 7.56 -9.88 0.77
CA GLY A 43 6.54 -10.47 -0.08
C GLY A 43 5.84 -11.62 0.63
N VAL A 44 4.61 -11.91 0.22
CA VAL A 44 3.81 -13.03 0.71
C VAL A 44 3.30 -13.82 -0.47
N ASN A 45 3.63 -15.10 -0.53
CA ASN A 45 3.11 -16.03 -1.53
C ASN A 45 2.13 -17.00 -0.89
N TYR A 46 0.93 -17.10 -1.45
CA TYR A 46 -0.02 -18.12 -1.06
C TYR A 46 0.36 -19.48 -1.66
N ILE A 47 0.36 -20.52 -0.82
CA ILE A 47 0.61 -21.91 -1.18
C ILE A 47 -0.70 -22.69 -1.00
N PRO A 48 -1.39 -23.09 -2.08
CA PRO A 48 -2.64 -23.81 -1.97
C PRO A 48 -2.45 -25.20 -1.34
N ALA A 49 -3.39 -25.63 -0.50
CA ALA A 49 -3.44 -27.00 0.01
C ALA A 49 -4.26 -27.91 -0.93
N LYS A 50 -4.10 -29.23 -0.79
CA LYS A 50 -4.75 -30.21 -1.69
C LYS A 50 -6.27 -30.08 -1.79
N ASN A 51 -6.94 -29.60 -0.74
CA ASN A 51 -8.41 -29.51 -0.65
C ASN A 51 -8.92 -28.06 -0.63
N THR A 52 -8.12 -27.07 -1.05
CA THR A 52 -8.57 -25.67 -1.15
C THR A 52 -9.03 -25.34 -2.57
N THR A 53 -9.94 -24.38 -2.70
CA THR A 53 -10.28 -23.78 -4.00
C THR A 53 -9.01 -23.26 -4.69
N PHE A 54 -8.92 -23.44 -6.01
CA PHE A 54 -7.86 -22.80 -6.78
C PHE A 54 -8.06 -21.28 -6.80
N ILE A 55 -7.02 -20.55 -6.38
CA ILE A 55 -7.01 -19.09 -6.40
C ILE A 55 -5.85 -18.66 -7.31
N PRO A 56 -6.10 -17.82 -8.32
CA PRO A 56 -5.04 -17.27 -9.17
C PRO A 56 -3.97 -16.51 -8.38
N PRO A 57 -2.68 -16.77 -8.62
CA PRO A 57 -1.59 -16.14 -7.87
C PRO A 57 -1.50 -14.62 -8.05
N ASN A 58 -2.00 -14.06 -9.15
CA ASN A 58 -2.08 -12.61 -9.32
C ASN A 58 -3.14 -11.93 -8.47
N LEU A 59 -3.95 -12.70 -7.74
CA LEU A 59 -4.90 -12.20 -6.77
C LEU A 59 -4.37 -12.26 -5.33
N THR A 60 -3.35 -13.07 -5.06
CA THR A 60 -2.92 -13.38 -3.67
C THR A 60 -1.48 -13.03 -3.34
N ASN A 61 -0.59 -13.00 -4.33
CA ASN A 61 0.84 -12.96 -4.05
C ASN A 61 1.36 -11.52 -4.01
N CYS A 62 1.29 -10.87 -2.86
CA CYS A 62 1.63 -9.45 -2.72
C CYS A 62 3.11 -9.21 -2.39
N ALA A 63 3.60 -8.02 -2.73
CA ALA A 63 4.94 -7.58 -2.36
C ALA A 63 4.98 -6.07 -2.11
N CYS A 64 5.77 -5.67 -1.12
CA CYS A 64 6.13 -4.30 -0.83
C CYS A 64 7.64 -4.12 -0.98
N ILE A 65 8.05 -3.36 -2.00
CA ILE A 65 9.44 -3.09 -2.34
C ILE A 65 9.65 -1.58 -2.35
N ALA A 66 10.00 -1.06 -1.17
CA ALA A 66 10.27 0.36 -0.95
C ALA A 66 11.78 0.67 -0.80
N THR A 67 12.63 -0.20 -1.34
CA THR A 67 14.10 -0.06 -1.30
C THR A 67 14.64 0.16 -2.73
N PRO A 68 15.33 1.28 -3.00
CA PRO A 68 15.74 1.73 -4.33
C PRO A 68 16.45 0.68 -5.19
N SER A 69 17.45 0.00 -4.63
CA SER A 69 18.30 -0.95 -5.35
C SER A 69 17.61 -2.28 -5.65
N TRP A 70 16.39 -2.47 -5.17
CA TRP A 70 15.58 -3.68 -5.35
C TRP A 70 14.42 -3.49 -6.32
N ILE A 71 14.18 -2.25 -6.77
CA ILE A 71 13.10 -1.89 -7.69
C ILE A 71 13.54 -2.10 -9.13
N TYR A 72 12.82 -2.95 -9.84
CA TYR A 72 13.06 -3.20 -11.26
C TYR A 72 12.50 -2.09 -12.15
N ALA A 73 12.87 -2.09 -13.43
CA ALA A 73 12.34 -1.14 -14.42
C ALA A 73 10.80 -1.13 -14.43
N SER A 74 10.22 0.05 -14.68
CA SER A 74 8.75 0.22 -14.67
C SER A 74 8.10 -0.75 -15.66
N SER A 75 7.11 -1.49 -15.16
CA SER A 75 6.30 -2.41 -15.93
C SER A 75 4.90 -2.44 -15.32
N GLN A 76 3.87 -2.54 -16.16
CA GLN A 76 2.47 -2.65 -15.69
C GLN A 76 2.17 -4.01 -15.09
N THR A 77 2.88 -5.06 -15.52
CA THR A 77 2.74 -6.41 -15.00
C THR A 77 4.07 -7.11 -14.81
N GLY A 78 4.07 -8.19 -14.02
CA GLY A 78 5.23 -9.06 -13.87
C GLY A 78 4.84 -10.52 -13.67
N THR A 79 5.85 -11.38 -13.70
CA THR A 79 5.71 -12.81 -13.37
C THR A 79 6.37 -13.16 -12.04
N TYR A 80 6.88 -12.17 -11.31
CA TYR A 80 7.44 -12.36 -9.98
C TYR A 80 6.36 -12.93 -9.06
N TYR A 81 6.67 -14.08 -8.46
CA TYR A 81 5.74 -14.82 -7.58
C TYR A 81 4.44 -15.27 -8.27
N THR A 82 4.39 -15.26 -9.59
CA THR A 82 3.27 -15.75 -10.39
C THR A 82 3.78 -16.46 -11.65
N ASN A 83 3.00 -16.49 -12.72
CA ASN A 83 3.37 -17.06 -14.01
C ASN A 83 2.74 -16.28 -15.18
N SER A 84 3.11 -16.63 -16.40
CA SER A 84 2.62 -15.97 -17.63
C SER A 84 1.12 -16.12 -17.88
N SER A 85 0.45 -17.13 -17.28
CA SER A 85 -1.00 -17.28 -17.39
C SER A 85 -1.75 -16.31 -16.48
N TYR A 86 -1.12 -15.88 -15.39
CA TYR A 86 -1.72 -15.00 -14.38
C TYR A 86 -0.73 -13.90 -14.02
N PRO A 87 -0.38 -12.99 -14.95
CA PRO A 87 0.57 -11.93 -14.66
C PRO A 87 0.03 -11.00 -13.57
N ILE A 88 0.93 -10.52 -12.71
CA ILE A 88 0.56 -9.73 -11.53
C ILE A 88 0.56 -8.24 -11.86
N PRO A 89 -0.45 -7.46 -11.44
CA PRO A 89 -0.41 -6.00 -11.59
C PRO A 89 0.65 -5.40 -10.67
N LEU A 90 1.49 -4.54 -11.23
CA LEU A 90 2.57 -3.85 -10.53
C LEU A 90 2.28 -2.35 -10.41
N GLU A 91 2.88 -1.71 -9.41
CA GLU A 91 2.98 -0.25 -9.43
C GLU A 91 3.93 0.18 -10.57
N THR A 92 3.58 1.28 -11.25
CA THR A 92 4.31 1.76 -12.44
C THR A 92 4.98 3.11 -12.24
N ARG A 93 4.70 3.79 -11.13
CA ARG A 93 5.00 5.21 -10.94
C ARG A 93 6.28 5.45 -10.15
N VAL A 94 6.72 4.48 -9.36
CA VAL A 94 7.88 4.63 -8.49
C VAL A 94 9.16 4.40 -9.30
N SER A 95 10.00 5.43 -9.39
CA SER A 95 11.39 5.28 -9.84
C SER A 95 12.31 4.94 -8.67
N SER A 96 13.52 4.47 -8.97
CA SER A 96 14.56 4.28 -7.93
C SER A 96 14.85 5.58 -7.17
N ASP A 97 14.80 6.74 -7.83
CA ASP A 97 15.00 8.04 -7.18
C ASP A 97 13.84 8.40 -6.24
N ASN A 98 12.60 8.13 -6.65
CA ASN A 98 11.44 8.33 -5.76
C ASN A 98 11.47 7.35 -4.58
N ALA A 99 11.98 6.14 -4.77
CA ALA A 99 12.18 5.19 -3.68
C ALA A 99 13.33 5.59 -2.73
N ARG A 100 14.30 6.39 -3.16
CA ARG A 100 15.35 6.88 -2.22
C ARG A 100 14.78 7.91 -1.25
N SER A 101 13.81 8.69 -1.72
CA SER A 101 13.26 9.84 -1.01
C SER A 101 11.83 9.66 -0.49
N TRP A 102 11.21 8.49 -0.68
CA TRP A 102 9.82 8.25 -0.24
C TRP A 102 9.68 8.47 1.27
N CYS A 103 10.63 8.00 2.07
CA CYS A 103 10.63 8.24 3.51
C CYS A 103 11.01 9.70 3.84
N PRO A 104 10.10 10.49 4.47
CA PRO A 104 10.44 11.82 4.96
C PRO A 104 11.59 11.80 5.98
N TRP A 105 12.46 12.81 5.99
CA TRP A 105 13.64 12.86 6.89
C TRP A 105 13.28 12.66 8.36
N LYS A 106 12.18 13.27 8.80
CA LYS A 106 11.70 13.22 10.18
C LYS A 106 11.28 11.82 10.64
N TYR A 107 11.14 10.88 9.70
CA TYR A 107 10.76 9.50 9.96
C TYR A 107 11.88 8.50 9.69
N LEU A 108 13.04 8.92 9.17
CA LEU A 108 14.16 7.99 9.00
C LEU A 108 14.69 7.56 10.37
N ALA A 109 14.91 6.27 10.56
CA ALA A 109 15.60 5.76 11.74
C ALA A 109 17.05 6.25 11.79
N PHE A 110 17.68 6.38 10.62
CA PHE A 110 19.03 6.90 10.46
C PHE A 110 19.03 8.06 9.45
N PRO A 111 18.67 9.28 9.88
CA PRO A 111 18.76 10.46 9.04
C PRO A 111 20.23 10.91 8.92
N PRO A 112 20.66 11.49 7.78
CA PRO A 112 22.00 12.02 7.60
C PRO A 112 22.20 13.25 8.48
N THR A 113 23.46 13.64 8.67
CA THR A 113 23.79 14.84 9.45
C THR A 113 23.10 16.06 8.86
N LYS A 114 22.43 16.83 9.72
CA LYS A 114 21.82 18.09 9.32
C LYS A 114 22.91 19.10 8.94
N PRO A 115 22.73 19.88 7.86
CA PRO A 115 23.58 21.05 7.58
C PRO A 115 23.53 22.08 8.73
N GLY A 116 24.33 23.15 8.63
CA GLY A 116 24.48 24.20 9.65
C GLY A 116 23.19 24.63 10.36
N ASP A 117 23.33 25.05 11.63
CA ASP A 117 22.24 25.39 12.57
C ASP A 117 21.26 24.26 12.90
N GLY A 118 21.53 23.02 12.47
CA GLY A 118 20.75 21.85 12.90
C GLY A 118 19.35 21.78 12.28
N VAL A 119 19.15 22.43 11.13
CA VAL A 119 17.90 22.43 10.35
C VAL A 119 18.21 21.98 8.92
N TYR A 120 17.36 21.13 8.34
CA TYR A 120 17.48 20.80 6.93
C TYR A 120 16.98 21.99 6.08
N PRO A 121 17.83 22.57 5.21
CA PRO A 121 17.40 23.61 4.27
C PRO A 121 16.34 23.07 3.32
N TYR A 122 15.35 23.89 2.97
CA TYR A 122 14.31 23.54 2.00
C TYR A 122 14.47 24.37 0.72
N PRO A 123 14.41 23.77 -0.49
CA PRO A 123 14.28 22.33 -0.75
C PRO A 123 15.55 21.57 -0.34
N ASP A 124 15.34 20.39 0.24
CA ASP A 124 16.33 19.52 0.88
C ASP A 124 16.99 18.53 -0.09
N ASP A 125 16.84 18.78 -1.39
CA ASP A 125 17.17 17.84 -2.47
C ASP A 125 18.68 17.66 -2.69
N ASP A 126 19.49 18.62 -2.21
CA ASP A 126 20.96 18.59 -2.36
C ASP A 126 21.68 17.75 -1.28
N ILE A 127 20.93 17.23 -0.30
CA ILE A 127 21.50 16.41 0.77
C ILE A 127 21.48 14.94 0.36
N GLN A 128 22.67 14.35 0.27
CA GLN A 128 22.81 12.95 -0.09
C GLN A 128 22.07 12.04 0.92
N ARG A 129 21.04 11.35 0.42
CA ARG A 129 20.33 10.30 1.17
C ARG A 129 21.17 9.02 1.20
N PRO A 130 21.12 8.23 2.29
CA PRO A 130 21.62 6.86 2.24
C PRO A 130 20.82 6.06 1.20
N GLU A 131 21.47 5.09 0.54
CA GLU A 131 20.80 4.20 -0.44
C GLU A 131 19.61 3.47 0.18
N PHE A 132 19.70 3.15 1.47
CA PHE A 132 18.62 2.59 2.26
C PHE A 132 18.71 3.08 3.71
N SER A 133 17.56 3.45 4.27
CA SER A 133 17.40 3.73 5.69
C SER A 133 15.99 3.33 6.10
N PRO A 134 15.82 2.53 7.18
CA PRO A 134 14.50 2.19 7.69
C PRO A 134 13.67 3.43 8.00
N CYS A 135 12.37 3.34 7.78
CA CYS A 135 11.42 4.43 7.93
C CYS A 135 10.45 4.10 9.06
N ASN A 136 10.45 4.90 10.12
CA ASN A 136 9.41 4.87 11.13
C ASN A 136 8.08 5.29 10.53
N SER A 137 7.00 4.65 10.97
CA SER A 137 5.67 5.22 10.77
C SER A 137 5.52 6.50 11.62
N ALA A 138 4.44 7.25 11.37
CA ALA A 138 4.16 8.41 12.18
C ALA A 138 3.92 8.05 13.66
N CYS A 139 3.19 6.96 13.91
CA CYS A 139 2.96 6.45 15.26
C CYS A 139 4.29 6.03 15.92
N ALA A 140 5.13 5.26 15.23
CA ALA A 140 6.42 4.84 15.75
C ALA A 140 7.37 6.02 16.04
N ALA A 141 7.28 7.11 15.28
CA ALA A 141 8.15 8.26 15.45
C ALA A 141 7.71 9.21 16.57
N TYR A 142 6.40 9.39 16.79
CA TYR A 142 5.89 10.42 17.70
C TYR A 142 4.97 9.92 18.80
N GLY A 143 4.34 8.75 18.64
CA GLY A 143 3.46 8.14 19.64
C GLY A 143 2.22 8.98 19.98
N THR A 144 1.81 9.91 19.12
CA THR A 144 0.64 10.75 19.40
C THR A 144 -0.66 9.96 19.18
N ASP A 145 -1.72 10.31 19.91
CA ASP A 145 -3.04 9.68 19.74
C ASP A 145 -3.55 9.78 18.30
N GLU A 146 -3.23 10.87 17.61
CA GLU A 146 -3.59 11.11 16.21
C GLU A 146 -2.83 10.18 15.26
N ASP A 147 -1.51 10.07 15.42
CA ASP A 147 -0.68 9.24 14.56
C ASP A 147 -0.93 7.74 14.77
N CYS A 148 -1.30 7.36 16.00
CA CYS A 148 -1.57 5.98 16.40
C CYS A 148 -3.06 5.59 16.31
N CYS A 149 -3.95 6.51 15.93
CA CYS A 149 -5.39 6.27 15.83
C CYS A 149 -6.03 5.71 17.11
N VAL A 150 -5.66 6.27 18.27
CA VAL A 150 -6.19 5.86 19.58
C VAL A 150 -7.03 6.97 20.23
N GLY A 151 -7.75 6.62 21.31
CA GLY A 151 -8.59 7.57 22.03
C GLY A 151 -9.67 8.18 21.13
N LYS A 152 -9.71 9.52 21.04
CA LYS A 152 -10.67 10.22 20.17
C LYS A 152 -10.46 9.99 18.68
N TYR A 153 -9.28 9.49 18.28
CA TYR A 153 -8.95 9.14 16.90
C TYR A 153 -9.18 7.65 16.63
N HIS A 154 -9.73 6.88 17.57
CA HIS A 154 -10.10 5.48 17.36
C HIS A 154 -11.41 5.37 16.55
N ASP A 155 -11.41 6.01 15.38
CA ASP A 155 -12.53 6.03 14.46
C ASP A 155 -11.97 6.30 13.03
N PRO A 156 -12.35 5.52 12.01
CA PRO A 156 -11.85 5.67 10.65
C PRO A 156 -12.25 7.00 9.98
N ASP A 157 -13.36 7.61 10.40
CA ASP A 157 -13.80 8.92 9.92
C ASP A 157 -13.04 10.06 10.61
N VAL A 158 -12.37 9.80 11.74
CA VAL A 158 -11.58 10.78 12.47
C VAL A 158 -10.08 10.65 12.20
N CYS A 159 -9.51 9.44 12.26
CA CYS A 159 -8.08 9.25 12.03
C CYS A 159 -7.74 9.45 10.55
N LYS A 160 -6.84 10.39 10.26
CA LYS A 160 -6.46 10.72 8.88
C LYS A 160 -5.05 10.22 8.56
N PRO A 161 -4.79 9.83 7.31
CA PRO A 161 -3.47 9.34 6.92
C PRO A 161 -2.43 10.46 7.05
N SER A 162 -1.35 10.15 7.76
CA SER A 162 -0.21 11.04 7.97
C SER A 162 0.58 11.28 6.66
N ALA A 163 1.55 12.19 6.70
CA ALA A 163 2.49 12.38 5.59
C ALA A 163 3.29 11.11 5.28
N TYR A 164 3.62 10.30 6.31
CA TYR A 164 4.22 8.99 6.12
C TYR A 164 3.26 8.06 5.39
N SER A 165 2.03 7.91 5.89
CA SER A 165 1.06 6.93 5.40
C SER A 165 0.72 7.18 3.93
N LYS A 166 0.54 8.44 3.54
CA LYS A 166 0.32 8.82 2.13
C LYS A 166 1.48 8.40 1.22
N ARG A 167 2.73 8.53 1.67
CA ARG A 167 3.91 8.14 0.89
C ARG A 167 4.14 6.63 0.89
N ALA A 168 3.92 5.97 2.03
CA ALA A 168 3.94 4.51 2.16
C ALA A 168 2.95 3.86 1.18
N LYS A 169 1.74 4.41 1.06
CA LYS A 169 0.72 3.89 0.15
C LYS A 169 1.04 4.11 -1.33
N ILE A 170 1.82 5.13 -1.67
CA ILE A 170 2.31 5.33 -3.04
C ILE A 170 3.34 4.24 -3.40
N ILE A 171 4.26 3.94 -2.48
CA ILE A 171 5.35 3.00 -2.76
C ILE A 171 4.96 1.53 -2.59
N CYS A 172 4.04 1.23 -1.69
CA CYS A 172 3.48 -0.10 -1.47
C CYS A 172 1.95 -0.05 -1.46
N PRO A 173 1.31 -0.05 -2.65
CA PRO A 173 -0.14 0.15 -2.77
C PRO A 173 -1.00 -0.93 -2.09
N ASP A 174 -0.51 -2.17 -2.01
CA ASP A 174 -1.24 -3.28 -1.39
C ASP A 174 -0.97 -3.41 0.12
N ALA A 175 -0.06 -2.61 0.70
CA ALA A 175 0.29 -2.70 2.12
C ALA A 175 -0.50 -1.70 2.96
N TYR A 176 -0.76 -2.05 4.23
CA TYR A 176 -1.31 -1.12 5.21
C TYR A 176 -0.33 0.02 5.46
N SER A 177 -0.79 1.26 5.37
CA SER A 177 0.02 2.45 5.63
C SER A 177 -0.26 3.14 6.96
N PHE A 178 -1.39 2.82 7.60
CA PHE A 178 -1.82 3.23 8.94
C PHE A 178 -2.99 2.34 9.40
N ALA A 179 -3.43 2.50 10.65
CA ALA A 179 -4.40 1.58 11.29
C ALA A 179 -5.73 1.39 10.55
N TYR A 180 -6.25 2.43 9.88
CA TYR A 180 -7.55 2.37 9.18
C TYR A 180 -7.42 2.34 7.64
N ASP A 181 -6.36 1.73 7.10
CA ASP A 181 -6.14 1.53 5.66
C ASP A 181 -6.69 0.18 5.15
N ASP A 182 -7.83 -0.28 5.68
CA ASP A 182 -8.30 -1.66 5.55
C ASP A 182 -8.78 -2.04 4.14
N GLN A 183 -9.62 -1.21 3.52
CA GLN A 183 -10.30 -1.53 2.25
C GLN A 183 -9.36 -1.76 1.07
N LYS A 184 -8.10 -1.31 1.17
CA LYS A 184 -7.11 -1.35 0.08
C LYS A 184 -5.83 -2.10 0.46
N SER A 185 -5.85 -2.83 1.58
CA SER A 185 -4.64 -3.47 2.12
C SER A 185 -4.86 -4.88 2.64
N THR A 186 -6.12 -5.32 2.74
CA THR A 186 -6.46 -6.65 3.26
C THR A 186 -6.69 -7.64 2.13
N PHE A 187 -5.98 -8.76 2.17
CA PHE A 187 -6.28 -9.92 1.32
C PHE A 187 -7.19 -10.87 2.09
N ILE A 188 -8.28 -11.30 1.46
CA ILE A 188 -9.28 -12.16 2.09
C ILE A 188 -9.51 -13.38 1.21
N ILE A 189 -9.14 -14.56 1.71
CA ILE A 189 -9.28 -15.82 0.98
C ILE A 189 -10.02 -16.86 1.83
N PRO A 190 -10.58 -17.93 1.22
CA PRO A 190 -11.03 -19.10 1.97
C PRO A 190 -9.92 -19.66 2.87
N ASN A 191 -10.31 -20.20 4.01
CA ASN A 191 -9.36 -20.84 4.91
C ASN A 191 -8.65 -22.05 4.29
N GLY A 192 -7.46 -22.33 4.81
CA GLY A 192 -6.57 -23.38 4.32
C GLY A 192 -5.41 -22.85 3.49
N GLY A 193 -4.56 -23.76 3.05
CA GLY A 193 -3.27 -23.42 2.42
C GLY A 193 -2.20 -23.06 3.43
N GLY A 194 -1.11 -22.51 2.91
CA GLY A 194 0.03 -21.98 3.66
C GLY A 194 0.57 -20.73 2.99
N TRP A 195 1.59 -20.13 3.58
CA TRP A 195 2.23 -18.94 3.06
C TRP A 195 3.74 -19.07 3.11
N GLU A 196 4.40 -18.53 2.10
CA GLU A 196 5.83 -18.25 2.11
C GLU A 196 6.00 -16.74 2.29
N VAL A 197 6.63 -16.35 3.40
CA VAL A 197 7.06 -14.97 3.63
C VAL A 197 8.47 -14.82 3.08
N ILE A 198 8.62 -13.92 2.11
CA ILE A 198 9.88 -13.68 1.42
C ILE A 198 10.46 -12.39 1.94
N MET A 199 11.63 -12.50 2.56
CA MET A 199 12.42 -11.33 2.93
C MET A 199 13.25 -10.89 1.73
N CYS A 200 13.22 -9.59 1.45
CA CYS A 200 13.91 -8.97 0.32
C CYS A 200 13.52 -9.62 -1.03
N PRO A 201 12.22 -9.63 -1.41
CA PRO A 201 11.84 -9.98 -2.77
C PRO A 201 12.46 -9.03 -3.78
N LYS A 202 12.79 -9.56 -4.97
CA LYS A 202 13.21 -8.75 -6.11
C LYS A 202 11.99 -8.44 -6.99
N GLY A 203 11.87 -7.22 -7.50
CA GLY A 203 10.77 -6.86 -8.39
C GLY A 203 10.28 -5.44 -8.17
N ARG A 204 8.96 -5.25 -8.20
CA ARG A 204 8.29 -3.99 -7.86
C ARG A 204 7.16 -4.29 -6.87
N SER A 205 6.70 -3.27 -6.14
CA SER A 205 5.54 -3.45 -5.29
C SER A 205 4.33 -3.84 -6.12
N THR A 206 3.52 -4.75 -5.57
CA THR A 206 2.29 -5.17 -6.21
C THR A 206 1.22 -4.11 -6.06
N ASN A 207 0.25 -4.18 -6.95
CA ASN A 207 -0.91 -3.30 -6.93
C ASN A 207 -2.18 -4.12 -7.27
N ILE A 208 -2.31 -5.25 -6.59
CA ILE A 208 -3.36 -6.24 -6.75
C ILE A 208 -4.67 -5.68 -6.25
N LEU A 209 -4.78 -5.19 -5.01
CA LEU A 209 -6.08 -4.82 -4.44
C LEU A 209 -6.70 -3.62 -5.14
N ARG A 210 -5.87 -2.71 -5.66
CA ARG A 210 -6.35 -1.59 -6.48
C ARG A 210 -6.83 -2.04 -7.87
N GLN A 211 -6.20 -3.04 -8.48
CA GLN A 211 -6.59 -3.48 -9.83
C GLN A 211 -7.64 -4.60 -9.80
N LEU A 212 -7.54 -5.52 -8.87
CA LEU A 212 -8.30 -6.77 -8.84
C LEU A 212 -9.13 -6.87 -7.55
N GLY A 213 -9.44 -5.72 -6.93
CA GLY A 213 -10.20 -5.66 -5.68
C GLY A 213 -11.62 -6.21 -5.83
N ASP A 214 -12.26 -6.01 -6.98
CA ASP A 214 -13.59 -6.56 -7.27
C ASP A 214 -13.55 -8.09 -7.32
N GLU A 215 -12.52 -8.67 -7.96
CA GLU A 215 -12.30 -10.11 -7.99
C GLU A 215 -11.93 -10.68 -6.62
N MET A 216 -11.17 -9.94 -5.82
CA MET A 216 -10.89 -10.30 -4.42
C MET A 216 -12.18 -10.32 -3.60
N ASN A 217 -13.06 -9.33 -3.77
CA ASN A 217 -14.35 -9.26 -3.09
C ASN A 217 -15.27 -10.42 -3.50
N GLU A 218 -15.30 -10.78 -4.79
CA GLU A 218 -16.02 -11.97 -5.26
C GLU A 218 -15.52 -13.23 -4.55
N LEU A 219 -14.20 -13.45 -4.52
CA LEU A 219 -13.58 -14.59 -3.84
C LEU A 219 -13.90 -14.60 -2.35
N ALA A 220 -13.80 -13.45 -1.68
CA ALA A 220 -14.05 -13.32 -0.25
C ALA A 220 -15.50 -13.70 0.10
N GLN A 221 -16.47 -13.29 -0.72
CA GLN A 221 -17.90 -13.52 -0.45
C GLN A 221 -18.35 -14.94 -0.78
N SER A 222 -17.91 -15.50 -1.90
CA SER A 222 -18.41 -16.79 -2.40
C SER A 222 -17.50 -17.98 -2.08
N GLY A 223 -16.23 -17.71 -1.78
CA GLY A 223 -15.18 -18.70 -1.64
C GLY A 223 -14.66 -19.32 -2.95
N THR A 224 -15.21 -18.92 -4.10
CA THR A 224 -14.79 -19.39 -5.43
C THR A 224 -14.91 -18.32 -6.50
N LEU A 225 -14.04 -18.34 -7.51
CA LEU A 225 -14.15 -17.41 -8.64
C LEU A 225 -15.01 -17.98 -9.77
N SER A 226 -15.91 -17.17 -10.32
CA SER A 226 -16.65 -17.50 -11.53
C SER A 226 -15.72 -17.72 -12.73
N GLU A 227 -16.17 -18.51 -13.71
CA GLU A 227 -15.40 -18.75 -14.94
C GLU A 227 -15.08 -17.46 -15.69
N VAL A 228 -15.99 -16.49 -15.66
CA VAL A 228 -15.81 -15.18 -16.30
C VAL A 228 -14.66 -14.43 -15.62
N THR A 229 -14.64 -14.39 -14.29
CA THR A 229 -13.58 -13.77 -13.51
C THR A 229 -12.24 -14.47 -13.72
N GLN A 230 -12.22 -15.81 -13.75
CA GLN A 230 -10.99 -16.54 -14.05
C GLN A 230 -10.42 -16.22 -15.44
N LYS A 231 -11.27 -15.96 -16.45
CA LYS A 231 -10.83 -15.52 -17.78
C LYS A 231 -10.25 -14.10 -17.73
N LYS A 232 -10.90 -13.17 -17.02
CA LYS A 232 -10.41 -11.80 -16.83
C LYS A 232 -9.03 -11.77 -16.17
N LEU A 233 -8.81 -12.61 -15.16
CA LEU A 233 -7.53 -12.72 -14.46
C LEU A 233 -6.39 -13.28 -15.31
N ARG A 234 -6.67 -13.81 -16.51
CA ARG A 234 -5.67 -14.22 -17.50
C ARG A 234 -5.44 -13.18 -18.60
N ASP A 235 -6.31 -12.18 -18.70
CA ASP A 235 -6.26 -11.16 -19.74
C ASP A 235 -5.41 -9.97 -19.28
N VAL A 236 -4.23 -9.83 -19.89
CA VAL A 236 -3.31 -8.72 -19.59
C VAL A 236 -3.97 -7.36 -19.80
N SER A 237 -4.80 -7.21 -20.83
CA SER A 237 -5.46 -5.93 -21.13
C SER A 237 -6.42 -5.52 -20.01
N TYR A 238 -7.09 -6.51 -19.40
CA TYR A 238 -7.94 -6.31 -18.23
C TYR A 238 -7.14 -5.98 -16.96
N ILE A 239 -6.02 -6.65 -16.76
CA ILE A 239 -5.16 -6.45 -15.58
C ILE A 239 -4.57 -5.03 -15.57
N VAL A 240 -4.15 -4.53 -16.73
CA VAL A 240 -3.49 -3.21 -16.85
C VAL A 240 -4.43 -2.05 -17.11
N ALA A 241 -5.74 -2.31 -17.27
CA ALA A 241 -6.73 -1.27 -17.48
C ALA A 241 -6.65 -0.20 -16.38
N GLU A 242 -6.69 1.07 -16.76
CA GLU A 242 -6.70 2.17 -15.79
C GLU A 242 -8.04 2.18 -15.05
N ARG A 243 -8.02 1.71 -13.80
CA ARG A 243 -9.12 1.90 -12.86
C ARG A 243 -8.88 3.24 -12.16
N SER A 244 -9.73 4.24 -12.43
CA SER A 244 -9.63 5.52 -11.74
C SER A 244 -9.79 5.28 -10.24
N LEU A 245 -8.97 5.96 -9.44
CA LEU A 245 -9.29 6.18 -8.04
C LEU A 245 -10.69 6.79 -8.03
N GLY A 246 -11.65 6.13 -7.38
CA GLY A 246 -13.02 6.63 -7.25
C GLY A 246 -13.02 8.14 -6.99
N ASN A 247 -13.81 8.84 -7.80
CA ASN A 247 -13.98 10.28 -7.88
C ASN A 247 -13.68 11.06 -6.59
N HIS A 248 -12.60 11.86 -6.63
CA HIS A 248 -12.65 13.27 -6.25
C HIS A 248 -11.63 14.05 -7.10
N VAL A 249 -11.87 14.10 -8.41
CA VAL A 249 -11.33 15.17 -9.26
C VAL A 249 -12.46 16.17 -9.44
N LEU A 250 -12.40 17.28 -8.70
CA LEU A 250 -13.16 18.47 -9.05
C LEU A 250 -12.82 18.83 -10.52
N PRO A 251 -13.81 19.08 -11.37
CA PRO A 251 -13.51 19.50 -12.73
C PRO A 251 -12.78 20.84 -12.65
N ILE A 252 -11.58 20.90 -13.20
CA ILE A 252 -10.89 22.15 -13.51
C ILE A 252 -11.76 22.85 -14.55
N LYS A 253 -12.72 23.67 -14.10
CA LYS A 253 -13.24 24.75 -14.92
C LYS A 253 -12.16 25.81 -14.94
N VAL A 254 -11.46 25.89 -16.07
CA VAL A 254 -10.75 27.09 -16.48
C VAL A 254 -11.78 28.22 -16.50
N MET A 255 -11.86 29.01 -15.43
CA MET A 255 -12.56 30.28 -15.46
C MET A 255 -11.70 31.25 -16.26
N MET A 256 -12.00 31.35 -17.57
CA MET A 256 -11.67 32.55 -18.31
C MET A 256 -12.44 33.70 -17.66
N ALA A 257 -11.70 34.66 -17.12
CA ALA A 257 -12.25 35.93 -16.68
C ALA A 257 -12.77 36.69 -17.91
N SER A 258 -14.08 36.83 -18.03
CA SER A 258 -14.71 37.81 -18.91
C SER A 258 -15.47 38.81 -18.06
N THR A 259 -14.90 40.00 -17.97
CA THR A 259 -15.49 41.20 -17.39
C THR A 259 -16.75 41.59 -18.15
N ALA A 260 -17.90 41.64 -17.48
CA ALA A 260 -19.07 42.37 -17.95
C ALA A 260 -19.77 43.03 -16.75
N LEU A 261 -19.68 44.36 -16.70
CA LEU A 261 -20.46 45.22 -15.82
C LEU A 261 -21.96 45.00 -16.05
N ALA A 262 -22.72 44.86 -14.96
CA ALA A 262 -24.14 45.20 -14.96
C ALA A 262 -24.54 45.71 -13.57
N THR A 263 -24.71 47.03 -13.50
CA THR A 263 -25.28 47.80 -12.40
C THR A 263 -26.82 47.75 -12.41
N ALA A 264 -27.45 47.46 -11.27
CA ALA A 264 -28.84 47.80 -10.92
C ALA A 264 -29.01 47.47 -9.42
N ILE A 265 -28.89 48.39 -8.45
CA ILE A 265 -29.81 49.44 -7.96
C ILE A 265 -31.27 48.98 -7.72
N TRP A 266 -31.74 49.30 -6.49
CA TRP A 266 -33.10 49.32 -5.89
C TRP A 266 -33.46 48.07 -5.06
N LEU A 267 -33.94 48.12 -3.80
CA LEU A 267 -34.22 49.19 -2.82
C LEU A 267 -34.55 48.54 -1.43
N LEU A 268 -34.26 49.31 -0.37
CA LEU A 268 -34.87 49.41 0.98
C LEU A 268 -35.98 48.42 1.38
N VAL A 269 -35.81 47.71 2.52
CA VAL A 269 -36.27 48.09 3.88
C VAL A 269 -35.32 47.47 4.90
#